data_AF-A0A497HCS7-F1
#
_entry.id   AF-A0A497HCS7-F1
#
_cell.length_a   1.000
_cell.length_b   1.000
_cell.length_c   1.000
_cell.angle_alpha   90.00
_cell.angle_beta   90.00
_cell.angle_gamma   90.00
#
_symmetry.space_group_name_H-M   'P 1'
#
loop_
_entity.id
_entity.type
_entity.pdbx_description
1 polymer ?
#
loop_
_entity_poly.entity_id
_entity_poly.type
_entity_poly.pdbx_seq_one_letter_code
_entity_poly.pdbx_strand_id
1 'polypeptide(L)'
;MRVVILIAVGITLPAILISGCIEEKGASNHPPVADFTWLPENPNANQTINFRSNSSDPDGDELLYTWNFGDGTSLSSDENPVHVYTEAGLYTVTLTVNDGKKSSNISKEIDIGIATSNLPPIANFSYTVENLTVYFTDESIDQDGNISTWSWDFGDLNTSTEANPTHVYSSHGIYNVTLMVTDDDSSDPKSDIIVKQITI
;
A
#
# COMPACT_ATOMS: atom_id res chain seq x y z
N MET A 1 -64.16 84.81 -0.15
CA MET A 1 -64.10 84.53 -1.60
C MET A 1 -62.67 84.77 -2.08
N ARG A 2 -61.92 83.68 -2.27
CA ARG A 2 -60.85 83.51 -3.27
C ARG A 2 -60.30 82.11 -3.10
N VAL A 3 -60.78 81.21 -3.96
CA VAL A 3 -60.17 79.91 -4.22
C VAL A 3 -58.86 80.19 -4.95
N VAL A 4 -57.76 79.63 -4.46
CA VAL A 4 -56.50 79.56 -5.20
C VAL A 4 -56.07 78.09 -5.21
N ILE A 5 -56.22 77.49 -6.38
CA ILE A 5 -55.64 76.21 -6.77
C ILE A 5 -54.18 76.48 -7.15
N LEU A 6 -53.22 75.82 -6.53
CA LEU A 6 -51.88 75.67 -7.11
C LEU A 6 -51.31 74.25 -6.93
N ILE A 7 -51.47 73.48 -8.00
CA ILE A 7 -50.52 72.58 -8.68
C ILE A 7 -49.47 71.86 -7.81
N ALA A 8 -49.61 70.54 -7.68
CA ALA A 8 -48.57 69.64 -7.19
C ALA A 8 -47.40 69.59 -8.19
N VAL A 9 -46.21 70.02 -7.77
CA VAL A 9 -44.96 69.80 -8.50
C VAL A 9 -44.24 68.64 -7.82
N GLY A 10 -44.10 67.53 -8.54
CA GLY A 10 -43.29 66.39 -8.10
C GLY A 10 -41.83 66.78 -8.03
N ILE A 11 -41.26 66.73 -6.83
CA ILE A 11 -39.82 66.83 -6.61
C ILE A 11 -39.35 65.41 -6.30
N THR A 12 -38.75 64.75 -7.30
CA THR A 12 -37.97 63.55 -7.07
C THR A 12 -36.70 63.96 -6.32
N LEU A 13 -36.55 63.52 -5.06
CA LEU A 13 -35.28 63.58 -4.35
C LEU A 13 -34.24 62.79 -5.16
N PRO A 14 -33.02 63.32 -5.40
CA PRO A 14 -31.99 62.48 -5.97
C PRO A 14 -31.62 61.42 -4.92
N ALA A 15 -31.80 60.15 -5.29
CA ALA A 15 -31.21 59.06 -4.55
C ALA A 15 -29.69 59.24 -4.59
N ILE A 16 -29.11 59.66 -3.47
CA ILE A 16 -27.66 59.58 -3.27
C ILE A 16 -27.34 58.09 -3.16
N LEU A 17 -26.95 57.50 -4.28
CA LEU A 17 -26.19 56.26 -4.31
C LEU A 17 -24.85 56.56 -3.65
N ILE A 18 -24.76 56.36 -2.34
CA ILE A 18 -23.48 56.06 -1.70
C ILE A 18 -23.11 54.68 -2.25
N SER A 19 -22.45 54.66 -3.41
CA SER A 19 -21.69 53.50 -3.85
C SER A 19 -20.46 53.44 -2.95
N GLY A 20 -20.67 53.05 -1.70
CA GLY A 20 -19.59 52.58 -0.86
C GLY A 20 -19.07 51.33 -1.53
N CYS A 21 -17.87 51.43 -2.11
CA CYS A 21 -17.07 50.24 -2.35
C CYS A 21 -16.93 49.55 -0.99
N ILE A 22 -17.70 48.48 -0.77
CA ILE A 22 -17.27 47.46 0.17
C ILE A 22 -16.08 46.83 -0.53
N GLU A 23 -14.89 47.42 -0.34
CA GLU A 23 -13.68 46.61 -0.42
C GLU A 23 -13.88 45.58 0.69
N GLU A 24 -14.37 44.40 0.30
CA GLU A 24 -14.29 43.22 1.12
C GLU A 24 -12.80 43.06 1.40
N LYS A 25 -12.37 43.56 2.57
CA LYS A 25 -11.00 43.47 3.02
C LYS A 25 -10.76 41.98 3.21
N GLY A 26 -10.31 41.33 2.14
CA GLY A 26 -10.19 39.87 2.07
C GLY A 26 -9.48 39.38 3.31
N ALA A 27 -10.06 38.36 3.96
CA ALA A 27 -9.46 37.75 5.13
C ALA A 27 -7.99 37.41 4.80
N SER A 28 -7.08 37.75 5.71
CA SER A 28 -5.66 37.47 5.50
C SER A 28 -5.47 35.96 5.51
N ASN A 29 -4.94 35.42 4.41
CA ASN A 29 -4.65 33.99 4.30
C ASN A 29 -3.53 33.58 5.25
N HIS A 30 -3.73 32.53 6.03
CA HIS A 30 -2.74 31.83 6.83
C HIS A 30 -2.07 30.76 5.96
N PRO A 31 -0.78 30.46 6.13
CA PRO A 31 -0.18 29.33 5.45
C PRO A 31 -0.74 28.02 6.00
N PRO A 32 -0.81 26.95 5.18
CA PRO A 32 -1.16 25.64 5.67
C PRO A 32 -0.10 25.10 6.64
N VAL A 33 -0.45 24.08 7.41
CA VAL A 33 0.45 23.36 8.31
C VAL A 33 0.70 21.97 7.73
N ALA A 34 1.93 21.73 7.27
CA ALA A 34 2.36 20.44 6.77
C ALA A 34 2.61 19.45 7.92
N ASP A 35 2.00 18.26 7.85
CA ASP A 35 2.37 17.13 8.70
C ASP A 35 2.05 15.81 7.99
N PHE A 36 2.77 14.74 8.36
CA PHE A 36 2.51 13.41 7.85
C PHE A 36 2.99 12.28 8.75
N THR A 37 2.48 11.09 8.48
CA THR A 37 2.92 9.82 9.08
C THR A 37 3.12 8.78 7.98
N TRP A 38 3.74 7.66 8.33
CA TRP A 38 3.87 6.51 7.44
C TRP A 38 3.68 5.21 8.20
N LEU A 39 3.36 4.14 7.47
CA LEU A 39 3.35 2.78 7.97
C LEU A 39 3.99 1.83 6.95
N PRO A 40 4.75 0.81 7.39
CA PRO A 40 5.03 0.45 8.79
C PRO A 40 6.03 1.41 9.48
N GLU A 41 6.07 1.40 10.82
CA GLU A 41 6.95 2.31 11.61
C GLU A 41 8.44 2.07 11.34
N ASN A 42 8.83 0.79 11.16
CA ASN A 42 10.19 0.36 10.83
C ASN A 42 10.18 -0.44 9.52
N PRO A 43 10.12 0.23 8.36
CA PRO A 43 10.07 -0.44 7.06
C PRO A 43 11.44 -0.96 6.63
N ASN A 44 11.43 -2.06 5.88
CA ASN A 44 12.62 -2.60 5.21
C ASN A 44 12.58 -2.30 3.71
N ALA A 45 13.72 -2.40 3.05
CA ALA A 45 13.81 -2.31 1.60
C ALA A 45 12.85 -3.30 0.92
N ASN A 46 12.30 -2.90 -0.22
CA ASN A 46 11.27 -3.58 -1.01
C ASN A 46 9.88 -3.73 -0.33
N GLN A 47 9.68 -3.18 0.88
CA GLN A 47 8.35 -3.11 1.47
C GLN A 47 7.56 -1.91 0.94
N THR A 48 6.24 -2.07 0.77
CA THR A 48 5.33 -0.97 0.46
C THR A 48 5.07 -0.13 1.70
N ILE A 49 5.41 1.15 1.61
CA ILE A 49 5.19 2.15 2.66
C ILE A 49 3.99 3.01 2.28
N ASN A 50 3.05 3.12 3.20
CA ASN A 50 1.86 3.96 3.04
C ASN A 50 2.09 5.27 3.76
N PHE A 51 2.19 6.37 3.01
CA PHE A 51 2.27 7.71 3.58
C PHE A 51 0.88 8.29 3.76
N ARG A 52 0.69 9.02 4.85
CA ARG A 52 -0.57 9.68 5.18
C ARG A 52 -0.33 11.12 5.55
N SER A 53 -0.96 12.04 4.82
CA SER A 53 -0.96 13.45 5.23
C SER A 53 -1.85 13.66 6.46
N ASN A 54 -1.32 14.43 7.41
CA ASN A 54 -2.06 14.99 8.54
C ASN A 54 -2.08 16.53 8.44
N SER A 55 -1.81 17.06 7.25
CA SER A 55 -1.74 18.50 7.00
C SER A 55 -3.10 19.15 7.18
N SER A 56 -3.11 20.43 7.53
CA SER A 56 -4.33 21.20 7.72
C SER A 56 -4.15 22.63 7.25
N ASP A 57 -5.24 23.27 6.85
CA ASP A 57 -5.26 24.70 6.56
C ASP A 57 -6.13 25.43 7.58
N PRO A 58 -5.63 26.49 8.25
CA PRO A 58 -6.42 27.25 9.23
C PRO A 58 -7.66 27.94 8.64
N ASP A 59 -7.62 28.29 7.34
CA ASP A 59 -8.71 28.96 6.64
C ASP A 59 -9.66 27.95 5.95
N GLY A 60 -9.28 26.67 5.92
CA GLY A 60 -10.07 25.58 5.35
C GLY A 60 -9.97 25.48 3.83
N ASP A 61 -8.94 26.09 3.23
CA ASP A 61 -8.67 26.02 1.80
C ASP A 61 -8.26 24.58 1.37
N GLU A 62 -8.51 24.23 0.10
CA GLU A 62 -8.10 22.95 -0.48
C GLU A 62 -6.56 22.86 -0.59
N LEU A 63 -6.00 21.73 -0.18
CA LEU A 63 -4.56 21.51 -0.19
C LEU A 63 -4.09 20.72 -1.42
N LEU A 64 -3.02 21.22 -2.03
CA LEU A 64 -2.23 20.54 -3.04
C LEU A 64 -0.98 19.95 -2.40
N TYR A 65 -0.65 18.71 -2.74
CA TYR A 65 0.44 17.95 -2.14
C TYR A 65 1.61 17.79 -3.10
N THR A 66 2.83 17.81 -2.59
CA THR A 66 4.03 17.43 -3.34
C THR A 66 4.99 16.70 -2.40
N TRP A 67 5.20 15.41 -2.69
CA TRP A 67 6.07 14.51 -1.94
C TRP A 67 7.40 14.32 -2.66
N ASN A 68 8.49 14.44 -1.91
CA ASN A 68 9.83 14.00 -2.30
C ASN A 68 10.29 12.93 -1.30
N PHE A 69 10.54 11.72 -1.78
CA PHE A 69 10.91 10.58 -0.93
C PHE A 69 12.41 10.54 -0.57
N GLY A 70 13.24 11.41 -1.15
CA GLY A 70 14.65 11.56 -0.80
C GLY A 70 15.60 10.53 -1.42
N ASP A 71 15.10 9.62 -2.24
CA ASP A 71 15.85 8.56 -2.94
C ASP A 71 16.11 8.85 -4.42
N GLY A 72 15.70 10.02 -4.90
CA GLY A 72 15.84 10.44 -6.31
C GLY A 72 14.73 9.94 -7.24
N THR A 73 13.70 9.27 -6.71
CA THR A 73 12.49 8.93 -7.47
C THR A 73 11.66 10.18 -7.80
N SER A 74 10.69 10.01 -8.71
CA SER A 74 9.82 11.13 -9.12
C SER A 74 8.93 11.61 -7.98
N LEU A 75 8.63 12.90 -7.95
CA LEU A 75 7.71 13.48 -6.97
C LEU A 75 6.29 12.91 -7.14
N SER A 76 5.56 12.77 -6.03
CA SER A 76 4.13 12.43 -6.04
C SER A 76 3.27 13.65 -5.69
N SER A 77 2.10 13.75 -6.32
CA SER A 77 1.06 14.75 -6.04
C SER A 77 -0.15 14.19 -5.30
N ASP A 78 -0.14 12.91 -4.94
CA ASP A 78 -1.23 12.29 -4.20
C ASP A 78 -1.26 12.81 -2.75
N GLU A 79 -2.44 12.88 -2.16
CA GLU A 79 -2.59 13.22 -0.74
C GLU A 79 -1.95 12.15 0.17
N ASN A 80 -2.17 10.87 -0.15
CA ASN A 80 -1.69 9.72 0.61
C ASN A 80 -1.01 8.71 -0.33
N PRO A 81 0.25 8.95 -0.75
CA PRO A 81 0.93 8.08 -1.70
C PRO A 81 1.41 6.78 -1.06
N VAL A 82 1.66 5.79 -1.91
CA VAL A 82 2.47 4.61 -1.58
C VAL A 82 3.85 4.76 -2.20
N HIS A 83 4.88 4.29 -1.52
CA HIS A 83 6.26 4.31 -2.02
C HIS A 83 7.03 3.05 -1.60
N VAL A 84 8.04 2.68 -2.38
CA VAL A 84 8.93 1.54 -2.12
C VAL A 84 10.37 2.00 -2.28
N TYR A 85 11.18 1.84 -1.23
CA TYR A 85 12.63 2.01 -1.29
C TYR A 85 13.28 0.67 -1.62
N THR A 86 14.13 0.61 -2.66
CA THR A 86 14.78 -0.64 -3.08
C THR A 86 16.05 -0.96 -2.31
N GLU A 87 16.67 0.05 -1.71
CA GLU A 87 17.92 -0.06 -0.96
C GLU A 87 17.69 0.34 0.50
N ALA A 88 18.43 -0.30 1.40
CA ALA A 88 18.45 0.09 2.80
C ALA A 88 19.21 1.41 2.98
N GLY A 89 18.76 2.23 3.92
CA GLY A 89 19.40 3.51 4.21
C GLY A 89 18.49 4.52 4.87
N LEU A 90 19.09 5.63 5.27
CA LEU A 90 18.39 6.77 5.85
C LEU A 90 17.99 7.75 4.74
N TYR A 91 16.70 8.02 4.62
CA TYR A 91 16.15 8.94 3.62
C TYR A 91 15.43 10.12 4.28
N THR A 92 15.45 11.27 3.62
CA THR A 92 14.71 12.46 4.07
C THR A 92 13.44 12.64 3.22
N VAL A 93 12.29 12.29 3.80
CA VAL A 93 10.98 12.48 3.15
C VAL A 93 10.52 13.91 3.39
N THR A 94 10.17 14.62 2.33
CA THR A 94 9.66 15.99 2.40
C THR A 94 8.27 16.07 1.81
N LEU A 95 7.31 16.54 2.61
CA LEU A 95 5.97 16.91 2.15
C LEU A 95 5.90 18.43 2.06
N THR A 96 5.54 18.94 0.88
CA THR A 96 5.13 20.34 0.68
C THR A 96 3.62 20.39 0.45
N VAL A 97 2.93 21.26 1.17
CA VAL A 97 1.50 21.56 0.96
C VAL A 97 1.31 23.01 0.54
N ASN A 98 0.38 23.23 -0.38
CA ASN A 98 0.04 24.54 -0.93
C ASN A 98 -1.48 24.71 -0.98
N ASP A 99 -1.99 25.85 -0.53
CA ASP A 99 -3.44 26.17 -0.46
C ASP A 99 -3.93 27.00 -1.68
N GLY A 100 -3.12 27.05 -2.75
CA GLY A 100 -3.31 27.92 -3.92
C GLY A 100 -2.74 29.34 -3.79
N LYS A 101 -2.29 29.76 -2.59
CA LYS A 101 -1.78 31.11 -2.32
C LYS A 101 -0.45 31.10 -1.56
N LYS A 102 -0.31 30.22 -0.57
CA LYS A 102 0.84 30.04 0.32
C LYS A 102 1.21 28.55 0.39
N SER A 103 2.42 28.28 0.86
CA SER A 103 2.91 26.93 1.07
C SER A 103 3.63 26.77 2.40
N SER A 104 3.64 25.54 2.89
CA SER A 104 4.52 25.08 3.95
C SER A 104 5.08 23.71 3.60
N ASN A 105 6.16 23.32 4.27
CA ASN A 105 6.75 22.00 4.11
C ASN A 105 7.26 21.47 5.45
N ILE A 106 7.39 20.16 5.52
CA ILE A 106 8.01 19.44 6.62
C ILE A 106 8.85 18.30 6.06
N SER A 107 9.99 18.05 6.69
CA SER A 107 10.86 16.92 6.39
C SER A 107 10.97 16.00 7.61
N LYS A 108 10.90 14.69 7.39
CA LYS A 108 11.13 13.65 8.40
C LYS A 108 12.11 12.62 7.86
N GLU A 109 12.99 12.14 8.72
CA GLU A 109 13.88 11.03 8.38
C GLU A 109 13.14 9.70 8.53
N ILE A 110 13.35 8.81 7.57
CA ILE A 110 12.87 7.44 7.58
C ILE A 110 14.08 6.52 7.41
N ASP A 111 14.26 5.60 8.35
CA ASP A 111 15.33 4.59 8.32
C ASP A 111 14.78 3.32 7.68
N ILE A 112 15.27 3.00 6.48
CA ILE A 112 14.89 1.81 5.72
C ILE A 112 15.84 0.69 6.10
N GLY A 113 15.33 -0.31 6.79
CA GLY A 113 16.07 -1.51 7.15
C GLY A 113 16.47 -2.36 5.94
N ILE A 114 17.39 -3.29 6.15
CA ILE A 114 17.77 -4.28 5.13
C ILE A 114 16.54 -5.13 4.82
N ALA A 115 16.29 -5.39 3.54
CA ALA A 115 15.28 -6.38 3.14
C ALA A 115 15.55 -7.68 3.91
N THR A 116 14.56 -8.15 4.68
CA THR A 116 14.63 -9.47 5.29
C THR A 116 14.71 -10.47 4.15
N SER A 117 15.84 -11.16 4.01
CA SER A 117 15.95 -12.19 2.98
C SER A 117 14.99 -13.30 3.35
N ASN A 118 14.05 -13.58 2.45
CA ASN A 118 13.12 -14.70 2.57
C ASN A 118 13.91 -15.99 2.86
N LEU A 119 13.48 -16.80 3.83
CA LEU A 119 14.08 -18.10 4.10
C LEU A 119 13.39 -19.15 3.23
N PRO A 120 14.13 -20.10 2.64
CA PRO A 120 13.47 -21.18 1.93
C PRO A 120 12.61 -22.00 2.89
N PRO A 121 11.46 -22.53 2.43
CA PRO A 121 10.69 -23.48 3.21
C PRO A 121 11.51 -24.75 3.48
N ILE A 122 11.04 -25.60 4.38
CA ILE A 122 11.60 -26.93 4.64
C ILE A 122 10.56 -27.96 4.20
N ALA A 123 10.85 -28.66 3.11
CA ALA A 123 9.95 -29.64 2.52
C ALA A 123 9.92 -30.92 3.34
N ASN A 124 8.73 -31.39 3.71
CA ASN A 124 8.57 -32.66 4.40
C ASN A 124 7.17 -33.26 4.15
N PHE A 125 7.06 -34.57 4.26
CA PHE A 125 5.76 -35.26 4.17
C PHE A 125 5.75 -36.60 4.88
N SER A 126 4.57 -37.07 5.27
CA SER A 126 4.31 -38.44 5.70
C SER A 126 3.32 -39.12 4.74
N TYR A 127 3.16 -40.44 4.88
CA TYR A 127 2.25 -41.21 4.04
C TYR A 127 1.68 -42.43 4.77
N THR A 128 0.50 -42.87 4.33
CA THR A 128 -0.12 -44.14 4.73
C THR A 128 -0.53 -44.94 3.49
N VAL A 129 -0.46 -46.28 3.57
CA VAL A 129 -0.71 -47.17 2.43
C VAL A 129 -1.88 -48.09 2.73
N GLU A 130 -2.83 -48.14 1.79
CA GLU A 130 -3.96 -49.07 1.77
C GLU A 130 -4.00 -49.80 0.42
N ASN A 131 -3.44 -51.02 0.38
CA ASN A 131 -3.23 -51.79 -0.84
C ASN A 131 -2.39 -50.99 -1.86
N LEU A 132 -2.96 -50.59 -2.99
CA LEU A 132 -2.27 -49.77 -4.01
C LEU A 132 -2.50 -48.27 -3.85
N THR A 133 -3.28 -47.84 -2.85
CA THR A 133 -3.61 -46.43 -2.60
C THR A 133 -2.70 -45.86 -1.53
N VAL A 134 -2.14 -44.68 -1.77
CA VAL A 134 -1.32 -43.93 -0.81
C VAL A 134 -1.98 -42.60 -0.53
N TYR A 135 -2.11 -42.29 0.75
CA TYR A 135 -2.55 -40.98 1.23
C TYR A 135 -1.32 -40.24 1.74
N PHE A 136 -0.96 -39.14 1.07
CA PHE A 136 0.14 -38.29 1.47
C PHE A 136 -0.36 -37.16 2.36
N THR A 137 0.47 -36.77 3.33
CA THR A 137 0.24 -35.62 4.20
C THR A 137 1.44 -34.69 4.13
N ASP A 138 1.22 -33.46 3.71
CA ASP A 138 2.25 -32.41 3.75
C ASP A 138 2.58 -32.06 5.20
N GLU A 139 3.88 -32.01 5.49
CA GLU A 139 4.44 -31.63 6.78
C GLU A 139 5.48 -30.51 6.61
N SER A 140 5.47 -29.86 5.44
CA SER A 140 6.38 -28.77 5.13
C SER A 140 6.12 -27.56 6.02
N ILE A 141 7.18 -26.83 6.34
CA ILE A 141 7.09 -25.62 7.14
C ILE A 141 7.79 -24.47 6.43
N ASP A 142 7.29 -23.28 6.67
CA ASP A 142 7.96 -22.04 6.32
C ASP A 142 8.12 -21.21 7.61
N GLN A 143 9.31 -20.65 7.83
CA GLN A 143 9.65 -20.00 9.11
C GLN A 143 9.24 -18.53 9.15
N ASP A 144 9.21 -17.87 8.00
CA ASP A 144 8.93 -16.45 7.83
C ASP A 144 7.70 -16.18 6.95
N GLY A 145 7.05 -17.23 6.41
CA GLY A 145 5.86 -17.11 5.59
C GLY A 145 4.93 -18.33 5.64
N ASN A 146 4.29 -18.60 4.50
CA ASN A 146 3.46 -19.78 4.27
C ASN A 146 3.88 -20.50 2.99
N ILE A 147 3.62 -21.80 2.93
CA ILE A 147 3.71 -22.54 1.67
C ILE A 147 2.58 -22.10 0.73
N SER A 148 2.96 -21.67 -0.48
CA SER A 148 2.05 -21.20 -1.52
C SER A 148 1.71 -22.30 -2.52
N THR A 149 2.67 -23.15 -2.88
CA THR A 149 2.46 -24.20 -3.89
C THR A 149 3.14 -25.53 -3.54
N TRP A 150 2.55 -26.62 -4.03
CA TRP A 150 3.05 -27.98 -3.92
C TRP A 150 3.21 -28.57 -5.33
N SER A 151 4.25 -29.37 -5.53
CA SER A 151 4.48 -30.14 -6.74
C SER A 151 5.00 -31.52 -6.37
N TRP A 152 4.15 -32.52 -6.57
CA TRP A 152 4.43 -33.94 -6.33
C TRP A 152 4.83 -34.65 -7.61
N ASP A 153 5.85 -35.49 -7.54
CA ASP A 153 6.15 -36.55 -8.50
C ASP A 153 6.11 -37.89 -7.73
N PHE A 154 5.18 -38.77 -8.11
CA PHE A 154 4.97 -40.03 -7.39
C PHE A 154 5.97 -41.13 -7.76
N GLY A 155 6.89 -40.87 -8.70
CA GLY A 155 7.90 -41.81 -9.17
C GLY A 155 7.35 -42.83 -10.19
N ASP A 156 6.13 -42.63 -10.68
CA ASP A 156 5.44 -43.50 -11.64
C ASP A 156 4.89 -42.74 -12.87
N LEU A 157 5.46 -41.55 -13.14
CA LEU A 157 5.06 -40.59 -14.19
C LEU A 157 3.76 -39.81 -13.91
N ASN A 158 3.12 -40.02 -12.76
CA ASN A 158 2.00 -39.19 -12.30
C ASN A 158 2.48 -38.09 -11.34
N THR A 159 1.74 -36.97 -11.33
CA THR A 159 2.06 -35.78 -10.53
C THR A 159 0.80 -35.24 -9.84
N SER A 160 0.98 -34.36 -8.86
CA SER A 160 -0.12 -33.61 -8.22
C SER A 160 0.35 -32.24 -7.76
N THR A 161 -0.59 -31.31 -7.63
CA THR A 161 -0.38 -29.98 -7.04
C THR A 161 -1.19 -29.76 -5.77
N GLU A 162 -1.92 -30.78 -5.29
CA GLU A 162 -2.63 -30.73 -4.01
C GLU A 162 -1.64 -30.78 -2.85
N ALA A 163 -1.95 -30.11 -1.74
CA ALA A 163 -1.13 -30.21 -0.53
C ALA A 163 -1.10 -31.64 0.04
N ASN A 164 -2.26 -32.31 0.09
CA ASN A 164 -2.42 -33.65 0.67
C ASN A 164 -3.04 -34.62 -0.37
N PRO A 165 -2.30 -35.02 -1.41
CA PRO A 165 -2.86 -35.83 -2.48
C PRO A 165 -3.11 -37.27 -2.04
N THR A 166 -4.09 -37.90 -2.69
CA THR A 166 -4.24 -39.35 -2.70
C THR A 166 -3.81 -39.88 -4.07
N HIS A 167 -2.95 -40.90 -4.11
CA HIS A 167 -2.49 -41.50 -5.37
C HIS A 167 -2.68 -43.02 -5.38
N VAL A 168 -2.93 -43.59 -6.55
CA VAL A 168 -3.12 -45.04 -6.74
C VAL A 168 -2.05 -45.56 -7.70
N TYR A 169 -1.20 -46.45 -7.20
CA TYR A 169 -0.16 -47.11 -8.00
C TYR A 169 -0.72 -48.30 -8.79
N SER A 170 -0.12 -48.59 -9.94
CA SER A 170 -0.54 -49.73 -10.79
C SER A 170 -0.04 -51.09 -10.30
N SER A 171 1.02 -51.11 -9.49
CA SER A 171 1.65 -52.32 -8.95
C SER A 171 2.33 -52.05 -7.61
N HIS A 172 2.54 -53.10 -6.82
CA HIS A 172 3.40 -53.05 -5.63
C HIS A 172 4.85 -52.79 -6.03
N GLY A 173 5.61 -52.09 -5.19
CA GLY A 173 6.98 -51.71 -5.52
C GLY A 173 7.57 -50.64 -4.61
N ILE A 174 8.80 -50.26 -4.91
CA ILE A 174 9.49 -49.14 -4.27
C ILE A 174 9.48 -47.96 -5.23
N TYR A 175 8.97 -46.82 -4.78
CA TYR A 175 8.86 -45.60 -5.57
C TYR A 175 9.62 -44.47 -4.87
N ASN A 176 10.33 -43.66 -5.66
CA ASN A 176 10.93 -42.42 -5.18
C ASN A 176 9.90 -41.30 -5.34
N VAL A 177 9.26 -40.91 -4.25
CA VAL A 177 8.30 -39.79 -4.26
C VAL A 177 9.04 -38.50 -3.96
N THR A 178 8.83 -37.50 -4.81
CA THR A 178 9.42 -36.17 -4.69
C THR A 178 8.33 -35.15 -4.39
N LEU A 179 8.53 -34.34 -3.36
CA LEU A 179 7.72 -33.15 -3.08
C LEU A 179 8.63 -31.93 -3.20
N MET A 180 8.22 -30.98 -4.05
CA MET A 180 8.73 -29.62 -4.05
C MET A 180 7.65 -28.69 -3.51
N VAL A 181 8.03 -27.83 -2.56
CA VAL A 181 7.17 -26.76 -2.05
C VAL A 181 7.81 -25.40 -2.34
N THR A 182 6.98 -24.38 -2.57
CA THR A 182 7.41 -22.99 -2.75
C THR A 182 6.63 -22.09 -1.80
N ASP A 183 7.30 -21.15 -1.17
CA ASP A 183 6.71 -20.17 -0.24
C ASP A 183 5.86 -19.08 -0.93
N ASP A 184 5.32 -18.17 -0.13
CA ASP A 184 4.42 -17.09 -0.52
C ASP A 184 5.11 -15.74 -0.75
N ASP A 185 6.45 -15.67 -0.75
CA ASP A 185 7.15 -14.41 -1.04
C ASP A 185 7.05 -14.07 -2.54
N SER A 186 6.21 -13.09 -2.87
CA SER A 186 5.98 -12.68 -4.25
C SER A 186 7.19 -12.01 -4.93
N SER A 187 8.17 -11.55 -4.15
CA SER A 187 9.34 -10.80 -4.63
C SER A 187 10.60 -11.65 -4.76
N ASP A 188 10.76 -12.65 -3.89
CA ASP A 188 11.86 -13.63 -3.89
C ASP A 188 11.34 -15.02 -3.48
N PRO A 189 10.50 -15.66 -4.31
CA PRO A 189 9.90 -16.96 -3.96
C PRO A 189 10.99 -18.03 -3.86
N LYS A 190 11.02 -18.78 -2.76
CA LYS A 190 11.98 -19.87 -2.57
C LYS A 190 11.29 -21.21 -2.47
N SER A 191 12.07 -22.24 -2.81
CA SER A 191 11.59 -23.61 -2.83
C SER A 191 12.54 -24.54 -2.11
N ASP A 192 12.00 -25.62 -1.59
CA ASP A 192 12.75 -26.77 -1.11
C ASP A 192 12.16 -28.07 -1.66
N ILE A 193 13.00 -29.10 -1.74
CA ILE A 193 12.68 -30.39 -2.36
C ILE A 193 13.07 -31.51 -1.40
N ILE A 194 12.12 -32.42 -1.15
CA ILE A 194 12.37 -33.66 -0.43
C ILE A 194 12.03 -34.86 -1.30
N VAL A 195 12.87 -35.90 -1.21
CA VAL A 195 12.65 -37.20 -1.85
C VAL A 195 12.58 -38.27 -0.77
N LYS A 196 11.53 -39.08 -0.76
CA LYS A 196 11.43 -40.26 0.11
C LYS A 196 11.13 -41.51 -0.71
N GLN A 197 11.81 -42.60 -0.38
CA GLN A 197 11.41 -43.93 -0.85
C GLN A 197 10.22 -44.42 -0.06
N ILE A 198 9.17 -44.82 -0.77
CA ILE A 198 8.00 -45.46 -0.18
C ILE A 198 7.85 -46.86 -0.74
N THR A 199 7.26 -47.76 0.05
CA THR A 199 6.94 -49.12 -0.37
C THR A 199 5.43 -49.27 -0.41
N ILE A 200 4.92 -49.73 -1.55
CA ILE A 200 3.51 -50.04 -1.79
C ILE A 200 3.30 -51.54 -1.69
#